data_AF-B7P919-F1
#
_entry.id   AF-B7P919-F1
#
_cell.length_a   1.000
_cell.length_b   1.000
_cell.length_c   1.000
_cell.angle_alpha   90.00
_cell.angle_beta   90.00
_cell.angle_gamma   90.00
#
_symmetry.space_group_name_H-M   'P 1'
#
loop_
_entity.id
_entity.type
_entity.pdbx_description
1 polymer ?
#
loop_
_entity_poly.entity_id
_entity_poly.type
_entity_poly.pdbx_seq_one_letter_code
_entity_poly.pdbx_strand_id
1 'polypeptide(L)'
;MIPALAIVPQDDVEGAFTELASSIRAELLPVVDYFEDVFIGRLTARGRRDAQFPIKLWNHHDTVLQGGSKTTNSVEAWHRSFQAHVQCSHPTLWRFLEVLQREDALQLHRLGRLEMGQRFKQASKYAKAAERLKTLARQYDASDVRRSLRGVARNVSF
;
A
#
# COMPACT_ATOMS: atom_id res chain seq x y z
N MET A 1 7.99 -10.58 5.58
CA MET A 1 8.77 -9.34 5.82
C MET A 1 9.00 -8.52 4.55
N ILE A 2 9.05 -9.12 3.35
CA ILE A 2 9.18 -8.41 2.06
C ILE A 2 8.27 -7.18 1.92
N PRO A 3 6.96 -7.22 2.27
CA PRO A 3 6.09 -6.04 2.13
C PRO A 3 6.49 -4.84 3.00
N ALA A 4 7.31 -5.07 4.03
CA ALA A 4 7.82 -3.99 4.87
C ALA A 4 8.84 -3.09 4.14
N LEU A 5 9.47 -3.59 3.07
CA LEU A 5 10.39 -2.82 2.23
C LEU A 5 9.71 -1.58 1.62
N ALA A 6 8.40 -1.59 1.43
CA ALA A 6 7.65 -0.43 0.92
C ALA A 6 7.60 0.75 1.91
N ILE A 7 8.04 0.57 3.15
CA ILE A 7 8.07 1.62 4.18
C ILE A 7 9.53 1.89 4.63
N VAL A 8 10.52 1.37 3.91
CA VAL A 8 11.94 1.73 4.11
C VAL A 8 12.23 2.97 3.26
N PRO A 9 13.07 3.92 3.73
CA PRO A 9 13.55 5.02 2.89
C PRO A 9 14.07 4.49 1.55
N GLN A 10 13.71 5.16 0.46
CA GLN A 10 13.91 4.64 -0.89
C GLN A 10 15.37 4.24 -1.16
N ASP A 11 16.32 5.03 -0.65
CA ASP A 11 17.75 4.84 -0.84
C ASP A 11 18.30 3.62 -0.07
N ASP A 12 17.60 3.20 0.98
CA ASP A 12 18.02 2.08 1.85
C ASP A 12 17.33 0.75 1.46
N VAL A 13 16.38 0.77 0.52
CA VAL A 13 15.58 -0.41 0.13
C VAL A 13 16.45 -1.55 -0.39
N GLU A 14 17.45 -1.26 -1.22
CA GLU A 14 18.32 -2.29 -1.78
C GLU A 14 19.14 -2.98 -0.70
N GLY A 15 19.75 -2.20 0.20
CA GLY A 15 20.51 -2.72 1.34
C GLY A 15 19.62 -3.53 2.30
N ALA A 16 18.42 -3.02 2.59
CA ALA A 16 17.42 -3.71 3.39
C ALA A 16 16.99 -5.06 2.79
N PHE A 17 16.84 -5.11 1.46
CA PHE A 17 16.53 -6.35 0.76
C PHE A 17 17.69 -7.35 0.83
N THR A 18 18.94 -6.92 0.60
CA THR A 18 20.11 -7.79 0.71
C THR A 18 20.25 -8.36 2.12
N GLU A 19 20.04 -7.55 3.16
CA GLU A 19 20.07 -8.03 4.54
C GLU A 19 18.93 -9.02 4.84
N LEU A 20 17.74 -8.81 4.28
CA LEU A 20 16.63 -9.74 4.42
C LEU A 20 16.93 -11.08 3.75
N ALA A 21 17.42 -11.04 2.50
CA ALA A 21 17.73 -12.20 1.67
C ALA A 21 18.82 -13.09 2.29
N SER A 22 19.82 -12.52 2.95
CA SER A 22 20.94 -13.27 3.55
C SER A 22 20.55 -14.26 4.66
N SER A 23 19.34 -14.13 5.23
CA SER A 23 18.83 -15.02 6.27
C SER A 23 17.60 -15.82 5.87
N ILE A 24 17.23 -15.76 4.60
CA ILE A 24 16.12 -16.55 4.09
C ILE A 24 16.57 -18.00 3.87
N ARG A 25 15.68 -18.93 4.21
CA ARG A 25 15.93 -20.36 4.00
C ARG A 25 16.02 -20.68 2.51
N ALA A 26 16.85 -21.65 2.16
CA ALA A 26 17.10 -22.03 0.76
C ALA A 26 15.83 -22.35 -0.04
N GLU A 27 14.80 -22.92 0.60
CA GLU A 27 13.55 -23.30 -0.08
C GLU A 27 12.74 -22.08 -0.56
N LEU A 28 13.02 -20.89 -0.03
CA LEU A 28 12.36 -19.64 -0.40
C LEU A 28 13.18 -18.78 -1.37
N LEU A 29 14.38 -19.23 -1.78
CA LEU A 29 15.20 -18.52 -2.77
C LEU A 29 14.46 -18.21 -4.08
N PRO A 30 13.60 -19.09 -4.63
CA PRO A 30 12.84 -18.74 -5.84
C PRO A 30 11.97 -17.48 -5.68
N VAL A 31 11.44 -17.24 -4.47
CA VAL A 31 10.63 -16.04 -4.17
C VAL A 31 11.52 -14.80 -4.06
N VAL A 32 12.70 -14.95 -3.47
CA VAL A 32 13.70 -13.88 -3.34
C VAL A 32 14.20 -13.47 -4.73
N ASP A 33 14.59 -14.43 -5.55
CA ASP A 33 15.07 -14.22 -6.92
C ASP A 33 14.02 -13.52 -7.78
N TYR A 34 12.77 -13.98 -7.71
CA TYR A 34 11.64 -13.33 -8.38
C TYR A 34 11.48 -11.89 -7.93
N PHE A 35 11.47 -11.65 -6.61
CA PHE A 35 11.28 -10.30 -6.08
C PHE A 35 12.45 -9.37 -6.44
N GLU A 36 13.68 -9.90 -6.43
CA GLU A 36 14.86 -9.16 -6.85
C GLU A 36 14.73 -8.74 -8.32
N ASP A 37 14.44 -9.66 -9.23
CA ASP A 37 14.30 -9.37 -10.67
C ASP A 37 13.21 -8.34 -10.96
N VAL A 38 12.07 -8.45 -10.27
CA VAL A 38 10.88 -7.68 -10.60
C VAL A 38 10.88 -6.31 -9.93
N PHE A 39 11.35 -6.18 -8.69
CA PHE A 39 11.14 -4.98 -7.86
C PHE A 39 12.41 -4.26 -7.40
N ILE A 40 13.57 -4.93 -7.41
CA ILE A 40 14.82 -4.42 -6.84
C ILE A 40 15.91 -4.26 -7.91
N GLY A 41 15.92 -5.11 -8.94
CA GLY A 41 17.00 -5.24 -9.92
C GLY A 41 18.10 -6.18 -9.44
N ARG A 42 18.77 -6.91 -10.33
CA ARG A 42 19.92 -7.75 -9.95
C ARG A 42 21.23 -6.98 -10.04
N LEU A 43 22.12 -7.17 -9.07
CA LEU A 43 23.49 -6.70 -9.19
C LEU A 43 24.23 -7.52 -10.25
N THR A 44 24.85 -6.86 -11.22
CA THR A 44 25.70 -7.49 -12.25
C THR A 44 27.10 -6.89 -12.19
N ALA A 45 28.06 -7.53 -12.87
CA ALA A 45 29.43 -7.04 -12.97
C ALA A 45 29.55 -5.62 -13.59
N ARG A 46 28.51 -5.16 -14.30
CA ARG A 46 28.47 -3.83 -14.95
C ARG A 46 27.58 -2.82 -14.21
N GLY A 47 27.10 -3.16 -13.00
CA GLY A 47 26.13 -2.38 -12.24
C GLY A 47 24.82 -3.13 -12.02
N ARG A 48 23.84 -2.49 -11.40
CA ARG A 48 22.53 -3.09 -11.12
C ARG A 48 21.65 -3.01 -12.37
N ARG A 49 21.05 -4.14 -12.77
CA ARG A 49 20.05 -4.19 -13.85
C ARG A 49 18.78 -3.51 -13.37
N ASP A 50 18.14 -2.73 -14.23
CA ASP A 50 16.85 -2.12 -13.91
C ASP A 50 15.79 -3.18 -13.55
N ALA A 51 15.06 -2.91 -12.46
CA ALA A 51 13.89 -3.67 -12.08
C ALA A 51 12.76 -3.44 -13.08
N GLN A 52 11.90 -4.46 -13.28
CA GLN A 52 10.69 -4.29 -14.09
C GLN A 52 9.77 -3.19 -13.53
N PHE A 53 9.68 -3.11 -12.19
CA PHE A 53 8.96 -2.07 -11.47
C PHE A 53 9.92 -1.33 -10.53
N PRO A 54 10.37 -0.12 -10.92
CA PRO A 54 11.31 0.65 -10.12
C PRO A 54 10.80 0.95 -8.71
N ILE A 55 11.72 1.06 -7.73
CA ILE A 55 11.41 1.32 -6.32
C ILE A 55 10.47 2.52 -6.13
N LYS A 56 10.70 3.60 -6.89
CA LYS A 56 9.87 4.83 -6.90
C LYS A 56 8.39 4.57 -7.15
N LEU A 57 8.04 3.50 -7.86
CA LEU A 57 6.66 3.20 -8.24
C LEU A 57 5.86 2.58 -7.08
N TRP A 58 6.51 1.78 -6.23
CA TRP A 58 5.84 0.97 -5.21
C TRP A 58 6.23 1.34 -3.77
N ASN A 59 7.28 2.13 -3.57
CA ASN A 59 7.66 2.62 -2.26
C ASN A 59 6.63 3.64 -1.76
N HIS A 60 6.32 3.56 -0.47
CA HIS A 60 5.33 4.38 0.20
C HIS A 60 5.88 5.11 1.42
N HIS A 61 7.19 5.08 1.68
CA HIS A 61 7.80 5.67 2.88
C HIS A 61 7.34 7.12 3.08
N ASP A 62 7.53 7.97 2.09
CA ASP A 62 7.17 9.39 2.17
C ASP A 62 5.66 9.60 2.24
N THR A 63 4.89 8.77 1.52
CA THR A 63 3.42 8.77 1.62
C THR A 63 2.98 8.48 3.06
N VAL A 64 3.63 7.53 3.76
CA VAL A 64 3.34 7.24 5.17
C VAL A 64 3.66 8.45 6.04
N LEU A 65 4.82 9.09 5.84
CA LEU A 65 5.25 10.26 6.59
C LEU A 65 4.30 11.44 6.43
N GLN A 66 3.76 11.63 5.23
CA GLN A 66 2.79 12.67 4.91
C GLN A 66 1.36 12.31 5.39
N GLY A 67 1.13 11.07 5.82
CA GLY A 67 -0.22 10.59 6.18
C GLY A 67 -1.14 10.45 4.96
N GLY A 68 -0.57 10.30 3.77
CA GLY A 68 -1.32 10.13 2.53
C GLY A 68 -2.03 8.78 2.45
N SER A 69 -3.04 8.69 1.58
CA SER A 69 -3.69 7.42 1.29
C SER A 69 -2.73 6.52 0.53
N LYS A 70 -2.51 5.32 1.06
CA LYS A 70 -1.75 4.27 0.38
C LYS A 70 -2.73 3.61 -0.61
N THR A 71 -2.50 3.82 -1.90
CA THR A 71 -3.19 3.15 -3.04
C THR A 71 -4.65 3.53 -3.32
N THR A 72 -5.20 2.86 -4.33
CA THR A 72 -6.57 2.80 -4.87
C THR A 72 -7.62 2.26 -3.90
N ASN A 73 -7.28 2.06 -2.61
CA ASN A 73 -8.18 1.52 -1.58
C ASN A 73 -9.52 2.26 -1.50
N SER A 74 -9.52 3.58 -1.72
CA SER A 74 -10.74 4.39 -1.76
C SER A 74 -11.65 4.00 -2.93
N VAL A 75 -11.07 3.74 -4.11
CA VAL A 75 -11.78 3.31 -5.31
C VAL A 75 -12.29 1.89 -5.14
N GLU A 76 -11.50 0.97 -4.58
CA GLU A 76 -11.97 -0.39 -4.27
C GLU A 76 -13.09 -0.41 -3.23
N ALA A 77 -12.99 0.43 -2.20
CA ALA A 77 -14.04 0.60 -1.20
C ALA A 77 -15.31 1.19 -1.84
N TRP A 78 -15.18 2.19 -2.72
CA TRP A 78 -16.30 2.73 -3.48
C TRP A 78 -16.93 1.66 -4.38
N HIS A 79 -16.13 0.93 -5.16
CA HIS A 79 -16.62 -0.13 -6.04
C HIS A 79 -17.32 -1.24 -5.26
N ARG A 80 -16.79 -1.64 -4.09
CA ARG A 80 -17.44 -2.60 -3.20
C ARG A 80 -18.78 -2.09 -2.67
N SER A 81 -18.85 -0.81 -2.29
CA SER A 81 -20.11 -0.17 -1.87
C SER A 81 -21.11 -0.10 -3.02
N PHE A 82 -20.65 0.30 -4.21
CA PHE A 82 -21.47 0.38 -5.41
C PHE A 82 -22.04 -1.00 -5.79
N GLN A 83 -21.20 -2.04 -5.79
CA GLN A 83 -21.65 -3.41 -6.04
C GLN A 83 -22.69 -3.88 -5.01
N ALA A 84 -22.53 -3.48 -3.75
CA ALA A 84 -23.53 -3.74 -2.70
C ALA A 84 -24.85 -2.99 -2.91
N HIS A 85 -24.85 -1.84 -3.60
CA HIS A 85 -26.07 -1.15 -4.02
C HIS A 85 -26.71 -1.79 -5.26
N VAL A 86 -25.89 -2.28 -6.20
CA VAL A 86 -26.37 -2.98 -7.41
C VAL A 86 -27.06 -4.30 -7.06
N GLN A 87 -26.51 -5.06 -6.09
CA GLN A 87 -27.04 -6.34 -5.57
C GLN A 87 -27.21 -7.46 -6.61
N CYS A 88 -26.54 -7.38 -7.76
CA CYS A 88 -26.55 -8.44 -8.76
C CYS A 88 -25.28 -8.41 -9.63
N SER A 89 -24.92 -9.55 -10.22
CA SER A 89 -23.75 -9.66 -11.10
C SER A 89 -24.00 -9.12 -12.51
N HIS A 90 -25.24 -9.15 -12.99
CA HIS A 90 -25.62 -8.74 -14.34
C HIS A 90 -26.89 -7.88 -14.32
N PRO A 91 -26.79 -6.59 -13.92
CA PRO A 91 -27.94 -5.69 -13.92
C PRO A 91 -28.39 -5.40 -15.34
N THR A 92 -29.71 -5.27 -15.53
CA THR A 92 -30.24 -4.61 -16.74
C THR A 92 -29.73 -3.17 -16.80
N LEU A 93 -29.64 -2.60 -18.02
CA LEU A 93 -29.25 -1.20 -18.20
C LEU A 93 -30.07 -0.24 -17.32
N TRP A 94 -31.39 -0.43 -17.24
CA TRP A 94 -32.28 0.40 -16.43
C TRP A 94 -31.93 0.36 -14.94
N ARG A 95 -31.79 -0.85 -14.38
CA ARG A 95 -31.37 -1.03 -12.98
C ARG A 95 -30.01 -0.41 -12.71
N PHE A 96 -29.06 -0.57 -13.64
CA PHE A 96 -27.74 0.02 -13.51
C PHE A 96 -27.81 1.56 -13.47
N LEU A 97 -28.57 2.18 -14.37
CA LEU A 97 -28.76 3.64 -14.41
C LEU A 97 -29.44 4.16 -13.15
N GLU A 98 -30.46 3.49 -12.63
CA GLU A 98 -31.11 3.85 -11.37
C GLU A 98 -30.12 3.87 -10.18
N VAL A 99 -29.28 2.83 -10.08
CA VAL A 99 -28.27 2.74 -9.01
C VAL A 99 -27.20 3.82 -9.19
N LEU A 100 -26.80 4.09 -10.43
CA LEU A 100 -25.82 5.13 -10.74
C LEU A 100 -26.33 6.53 -10.34
N GLN A 101 -27.59 6.85 -10.63
CA GLN A 101 -28.21 8.12 -10.21
C GLN A 101 -28.26 8.26 -8.67
N ARG A 102 -28.56 7.17 -7.96
CA ARG A 102 -28.55 7.16 -6.48
C ARG A 102 -27.14 7.36 -5.93
N GLU A 103 -26.14 6.74 -6.54
CA GLU A 103 -24.75 6.90 -6.17
C GLU A 103 -24.28 8.35 -6.39
N ASP A 104 -24.62 8.96 -7.53
CA ASP A 104 -24.31 10.36 -7.83
C ASP A 104 -24.91 11.31 -6.78
N ALA A 105 -26.21 11.14 -6.47
CA ALA A 105 -26.87 11.93 -5.41
C ALA A 105 -26.18 11.78 -4.05
N LEU A 106 -25.72 10.56 -3.69
CA LEU A 106 -24.98 10.31 -2.46
C LEU A 106 -23.63 11.03 -2.45
N GLN A 107 -22.90 11.03 -3.58
CA GLN A 107 -21.60 11.70 -3.68
C GLN A 107 -21.76 13.23 -3.65
N LEU A 108 -22.73 13.80 -4.36
CA LEU A 108 -23.03 15.23 -4.30
C LEU A 108 -23.36 15.69 -2.87
N HIS A 109 -24.16 14.91 -2.14
CA HIS A 109 -24.46 15.21 -0.75
C HIS A 109 -23.22 15.08 0.16
N ARG A 110 -22.31 14.14 -0.10
CA ARG A 110 -21.01 14.07 0.61
C ARG A 110 -20.12 15.27 0.30
N LEU A 111 -20.09 15.73 -0.95
CA LEU A 111 -19.35 16.92 -1.36
C LEU A 111 -19.89 18.17 -0.66
N GLY A 112 -21.21 18.38 -0.64
CA GLY A 112 -21.81 19.50 0.10
C GLY A 112 -21.46 19.49 1.59
N ARG A 113 -21.38 18.31 2.21
CA ARG A 113 -20.88 18.17 3.60
C ARG A 113 -19.42 18.59 3.75
N LEU A 114 -18.56 18.23 2.81
CA LEU A 114 -17.15 18.64 2.81
C LEU A 114 -17.01 20.16 2.63
N GLU A 115 -17.83 20.77 1.78
CA GLU A 115 -17.88 22.22 1.56
C GLU A 115 -18.32 22.98 2.82
N MET A 116 -19.24 22.40 3.60
CA MET A 116 -19.61 22.90 4.94
C MET A 116 -18.52 22.66 6.01
N GLY A 117 -17.35 22.14 5.62
CA GLY A 117 -16.23 21.87 6.53
C GLY A 117 -16.36 20.56 7.32
N GLN A 118 -17.39 19.74 7.08
CA GLN A 118 -17.48 18.43 7.71
C GLN A 118 -16.32 17.55 7.24
N ARG A 119 -15.71 16.80 8.16
CA ARG A 119 -14.66 15.81 7.84
C ARG A 119 -15.13 14.41 8.20
N PHE A 120 -15.00 13.48 7.27
CA PHE A 120 -15.34 12.08 7.50
C PHE A 120 -14.19 11.37 8.24
N LYS A 121 -14.51 10.71 9.35
CA LYS A 121 -13.52 9.97 10.14
C LYS A 121 -13.28 8.59 9.52
N GLN A 122 -12.02 8.22 9.37
CA GLN A 122 -11.64 6.85 9.08
C GLN A 122 -11.96 5.96 10.29
N ALA A 123 -12.28 4.68 10.07
CA ALA A 123 -12.48 3.75 11.17
C ALA A 123 -11.22 3.64 12.04
N SER A 124 -11.41 3.65 13.36
CA SER A 124 -10.32 3.77 14.35
C SER A 124 -9.21 2.73 14.17
N LYS A 125 -9.56 1.50 13.77
CA LYS A 125 -8.60 0.43 13.49
C LYS A 125 -7.56 0.85 12.45
N TYR A 126 -8.00 1.41 11.32
CA TYR A 126 -7.11 1.81 10.23
C TYR A 126 -6.31 3.07 10.58
N ALA A 127 -6.93 4.04 11.25
CA ALA A 127 -6.24 5.24 11.73
C ALA A 127 -5.09 4.87 12.70
N LYS A 128 -5.35 3.99 13.67
CA LYS A 128 -4.32 3.50 14.60
C LYS A 128 -3.20 2.70 13.91
N ALA A 129 -3.53 1.92 12.87
CA ALA A 129 -2.52 1.22 12.09
C ALA A 129 -1.66 2.18 11.27
N ALA A 130 -2.27 3.19 10.64
CA ALA A 130 -1.56 4.23 9.90
C ALA A 130 -0.61 5.02 10.79
N GLU A 131 -1.05 5.43 11.98
CA GLU A 131 -0.19 6.13 12.95
C GLU A 131 0.98 5.26 13.42
N ARG A 132 0.76 3.98 13.75
CA ARG A 132 1.86 3.07 14.11
C ARG A 132 2.88 2.93 12.98
N LEU A 133 2.42 2.78 11.74
CA LEU A 133 3.30 2.70 10.57
C LEU A 133 4.07 4.00 10.34
N LYS A 134 3.44 5.16 10.60
CA LYS A 134 4.08 6.48 10.53
C LYS A 134 5.15 6.65 11.59
N THR A 135 4.88 6.20 12.82
CA THR A 135 5.89 6.17 13.89
C THR A 135 7.07 5.29 13.50
N LEU A 136 6.82 4.09 12.98
CA LEU A 136 7.89 3.18 12.55
C LEU A 136 8.71 3.74 11.39
N ALA A 137 8.08 4.40 10.41
CA ALA A 137 8.79 5.06 9.32
C ALA A 137 9.71 6.18 9.84
N ARG A 138 9.21 7.01 10.79
CA ARG A 138 10.01 8.07 11.41
C ARG A 138 11.18 7.57 12.26
N GLN A 139 11.01 6.41 12.86
CA GLN A 139 12.01 5.77 13.74
C GLN A 139 12.88 4.77 12.98
N TYR A 140 12.84 4.79 11.64
CA TYR A 140 13.67 3.92 10.83
C TYR A 140 15.15 4.16 11.18
N ASP A 141 15.85 3.06 11.39
CA ASP A 141 17.27 3.02 11.72
C ASP A 141 17.98 2.07 10.74
N ALA A 142 18.89 2.63 9.94
CA ALA A 142 19.68 1.89 8.97
C ALA A 142 20.68 0.93 9.64
N SER A 143 21.02 1.14 10.91
CA SER A 143 21.92 0.24 11.64
C SER A 143 21.26 -1.06 12.12
N ASP A 144 19.92 -1.06 12.24
CA ASP A 144 19.12 -2.24 12.62
C ASP A 144 17.87 -2.36 11.73
N VAL A 145 18.11 -2.58 10.44
CA VAL A 145 17.05 -2.69 9.43
C VAL A 145 16.11 -3.85 9.75
N ARG A 146 16.63 -4.99 10.25
CA ARG A 146 15.81 -6.16 10.64
C ARG A 146 14.78 -5.83 11.70
N ARG A 147 15.11 -5.02 12.71
CA ARG A 147 14.15 -4.58 13.71
C ARG A 147 13.06 -3.72 13.08
N SER A 148 13.45 -2.77 12.22
CA SER A 148 12.52 -1.90 11.49
C SER A 148 11.54 -2.71 10.64
N LEU A 149 12.06 -3.65 9.82
CA LEU A 149 11.25 -4.53 8.97
C LEU A 149 10.30 -5.42 9.79
N ARG A 150 10.74 -5.95 10.94
CA ARG A 150 9.87 -6.74 11.84
C ARG A 150 8.75 -5.90 12.44
N GLY A 151 9.07 -4.68 12.87
CA GLY A 151 8.09 -3.74 13.42
C GLY A 151 6.98 -3.46 12.41
N VAL A 152 7.34 -3.18 11.16
CA VAL A 152 6.38 -2.95 10.07
C VAL A 152 5.59 -4.22 9.76
N ALA A 153 6.25 -5.37 9.61
CA ALA A 153 5.59 -6.63 9.27
C ALA A 153 4.50 -7.04 10.28
N ARG A 154 4.66 -6.71 11.57
CA ARG A 154 3.64 -6.96 12.61
C ARG A 154 2.38 -6.08 12.49
N ASN A 155 2.45 -5.00 11.72
CA ASN A 155 1.33 -4.09 11.49
C ASN A 155 0.60 -4.36 10.17
N VAL A 156 1.13 -5.24 9.33
CA VAL A 156 0.55 -5.62 8.03
C VAL A 156 0.05 -7.06 8.14
N SER A 157 -1.28 -7.22 8.14
CA SER A 157 -1.94 -8.53 8.04
C SER A 157 -2.39 -8.75 6.60
N PHE A 158 -2.07 -9.92 6.05
CA PHE A 158 -2.61 -10.43 4.79
C PHE A 158 -3.72 -11.41 5.07
#